data_AF-A0A0G1F9E3-F1
#
_entry.id   AF-A0A0G1F9E3-F1
#
_cell.length_a   1.000
_cell.length_b   1.000
_cell.length_c   1.000
_cell.angle_alpha   90.00
_cell.angle_beta   90.00
_cell.angle_gamma   90.00
#
_symmetry.space_group_name_H-M   'P 1'
#
loop_
_entity.id
_entity.type
_entity.pdbx_description
1 polymer ?
#
loop_
_entity_poly.entity_id
_entity_poly.type
_entity_poly.pdbx_seq_one_letter_code
_entity_poly.pdbx_strand_id
1 'polypeptide(L)'
;MEEKIKPEGRVIFTSWTKIEAKTGEGEIVSLSCRPDEADEVKGFFRSKVCNVMSPETRKVKGEGGFHQYTRYDIHQHCYAGGRGYIEVLEIKNPPEGRCGFIINEYKPYDRSFFTEWNKIEDAVTAYDSLWGSCGNDKTFPKIDGFKRLVYCNELTPWFYAVGEEEIIGDYAFPQGLQDDPVYRIGKKFIVYDTVDKFSKIKTCMGARVFLSKDAQNPHRVSHHRFVYWDDGSMYDGRYCYEKHPPRPVNENEEWITEAIGDFYRLLSGEKTSFSVKFTNGDEFVGKIKPASKSPCAEGRYNLKVVIKGGEVLEGYVDFKPKLEAQDVVKAVVVNYEKKGIEVEKVEVTSGNVERGGKKWAGVFYQP
;
A
#
# COMPACT_ATOMS: atom_id res chain seq x y z
N MET A 1 -23.76 -39.86 29.56
CA MET A 1 -22.36 -39.78 30.02
C MET A 1 -21.53 -39.58 28.77
N GLU A 2 -21.40 -38.33 28.34
CA GLU A 2 -20.25 -37.47 28.72
C GLU A 2 -18.92 -38.11 28.32
N GLU A 3 -18.38 -37.64 27.20
CA GLU A 3 -17.10 -36.97 27.26
C GLU A 3 -17.25 -35.61 26.56
N LYS A 4 -17.72 -34.64 27.34
CA LYS A 4 -17.45 -33.23 27.07
C LYS A 4 -15.94 -33.06 27.21
N ILE A 5 -15.22 -33.07 26.10
CA ILE A 5 -13.85 -32.55 26.08
C ILE A 5 -13.97 -31.07 26.47
N LYS A 6 -13.44 -30.74 27.65
CA LYS A 6 -13.44 -29.38 28.18
C LYS A 6 -12.76 -28.45 27.18
N PRO A 7 -13.37 -27.28 26.87
CA PRO A 7 -12.83 -26.32 25.91
C PRO A 7 -11.74 -25.52 26.60
N GLU A 8 -10.50 -26.00 26.54
CA GLU A 8 -9.34 -25.17 26.84
C GLU A 8 -9.14 -24.20 25.69
N GLY A 9 -9.78 -23.02 25.78
CA GLY A 9 -9.30 -21.76 25.21
C GLY A 9 -8.95 -21.69 23.72
N ARG A 10 -9.29 -22.70 22.91
CA ARG A 10 -9.10 -22.63 21.46
C ARG A 10 -10.17 -21.72 20.90
N VAL A 11 -9.71 -20.55 20.48
CA VAL A 11 -10.45 -19.67 19.59
C VAL A 11 -11.04 -20.51 18.46
N ILE A 12 -12.36 -20.69 18.45
CA ILE A 12 -13.08 -21.36 17.37
C ILE A 12 -13.11 -20.35 16.22
N PHE A 13 -12.22 -20.53 15.24
CA PHE A 13 -12.26 -19.74 14.01
C PHE A 13 -13.35 -20.30 13.12
N THR A 14 -14.24 -19.43 12.61
CA THR A 14 -15.12 -19.80 11.50
C THR A 14 -14.26 -20.04 10.27
N SER A 15 -14.06 -21.31 9.92
CA SER A 15 -13.32 -21.71 8.74
C SER A 15 -14.27 -21.93 7.56
N TRP A 16 -13.73 -21.77 6.35
CA TRP A 16 -14.47 -21.95 5.10
C TRP A 16 -13.76 -22.99 4.23
N THR A 17 -14.54 -23.78 3.51
CA THR A 17 -14.06 -24.70 2.50
C THR A 17 -14.76 -24.43 1.18
N LYS A 18 -14.02 -24.59 0.07
CA LYS A 18 -14.63 -24.66 -1.25
C LYS A 18 -15.24 -26.03 -1.42
N ILE A 19 -16.49 -26.08 -1.90
CA ILE A 19 -17.17 -27.31 -2.27
C ILE A 19 -17.82 -27.16 -3.63
N GLU A 20 -17.97 -28.30 -4.31
CA GLU A 20 -18.86 -28.44 -5.45
C GLU A 20 -20.15 -29.12 -4.98
N ALA A 21 -21.29 -28.52 -5.30
CA ALA A 21 -22.61 -29.08 -5.05
C ALA A 21 -23.32 -29.35 -6.38
N LYS A 22 -24.16 -30.39 -6.39
CA LYS A 22 -24.99 -30.75 -7.55
C LYS A 22 -26.43 -30.39 -7.25
N THR A 23 -27.07 -29.60 -8.12
CA THR A 23 -28.49 -29.26 -8.02
C THR A 23 -29.38 -30.49 -8.27
N GLY A 24 -30.67 -30.38 -7.99
CA GLY A 24 -31.67 -31.40 -8.28
C GLY A 24 -31.75 -31.78 -9.77
N GLU A 25 -31.49 -30.85 -10.69
CA GLU A 25 -31.42 -31.12 -12.14
C GLU A 25 -30.02 -31.48 -12.64
N GLY A 26 -29.02 -31.42 -11.75
CA GLY A 26 -27.70 -31.96 -11.99
C GLY A 26 -26.64 -30.96 -12.43
N GLU A 27 -26.93 -29.67 -12.36
CA GLU A 27 -25.96 -28.58 -12.53
C GLU A 27 -24.92 -28.62 -11.40
N ILE A 28 -23.65 -28.38 -11.72
CA ILE A 28 -22.55 -28.30 -10.74
C ILE A 28 -22.30 -26.84 -10.39
N VAL A 29 -22.31 -26.54 -9.09
CA VAL A 29 -22.10 -25.18 -8.55
C VAL A 29 -20.96 -25.20 -7.56
N SER A 30 -19.97 -24.32 -7.77
CA SER A 30 -18.86 -24.10 -6.86
C SER A 30 -19.21 -23.02 -5.86
N LEU A 31 -19.13 -23.35 -4.57
CA LEU A 31 -19.51 -22.46 -3.48
C LEU A 31 -18.58 -22.61 -2.28
N SER A 32 -18.63 -21.62 -1.37
CA SER A 32 -17.88 -21.65 -0.12
C SER A 32 -18.85 -21.71 1.04
N CYS A 33 -18.65 -22.64 1.96
CA CYS A 33 -19.46 -22.79 3.18
C CYS A 33 -18.57 -23.20 4.36
N ARG A 34 -19.15 -23.29 5.56
CA ARG A 34 -18.44 -23.87 6.70
C ARG A 34 -18.20 -25.37 6.47
N PRO A 35 -17.05 -25.93 6.88
CA PRO A 35 -16.73 -27.34 6.67
C PRO A 35 -17.72 -28.31 7.30
N ASP A 36 -18.28 -27.97 8.46
CA ASP A 36 -19.28 -28.76 9.18
C ASP A 36 -20.68 -28.70 8.52
N GLU A 37 -20.95 -27.66 7.75
CA GLU A 37 -22.20 -27.49 6.99
C GLU A 37 -22.11 -28.09 5.58
N ALA A 38 -20.94 -28.60 5.15
CA ALA A 38 -20.71 -28.99 3.76
C ALA A 38 -21.69 -30.05 3.23
N ASP A 39 -22.02 -31.05 4.05
CA ASP A 39 -22.97 -32.10 3.66
C ASP A 39 -24.42 -31.61 3.68
N GLU A 40 -24.77 -30.74 4.63
CA GLU A 40 -26.09 -30.10 4.69
C GLU A 40 -26.31 -29.21 3.47
N VAL A 41 -25.33 -28.36 3.13
CA VAL A 41 -25.40 -27.48 1.96
C VAL A 41 -25.48 -28.29 0.67
N LYS A 42 -24.67 -29.35 0.51
CA LYS A 42 -24.79 -30.26 -0.65
C LYS A 42 -26.15 -30.95 -0.71
N GLY A 43 -26.67 -31.38 0.44
CA GLY A 43 -27.99 -32.00 0.56
C GLY A 43 -29.12 -31.04 0.19
N PHE A 44 -29.03 -29.79 0.64
CA PHE A 44 -29.94 -28.71 0.28
C PHE A 44 -29.93 -28.46 -1.23
N PHE A 45 -28.76 -28.30 -1.85
CA PHE A 45 -28.67 -28.11 -3.30
C PHE A 45 -29.23 -29.30 -4.07
N ARG A 46 -28.95 -30.54 -3.65
CA ARG A 46 -29.46 -31.74 -4.32
C ARG A 46 -30.99 -31.90 -4.21
N SER A 47 -31.59 -31.49 -3.09
CA SER A 47 -32.98 -31.82 -2.77
C SER A 47 -33.96 -30.65 -2.83
N LYS A 48 -33.49 -29.42 -2.67
CA LYS A 48 -34.30 -28.19 -2.57
C LYS A 48 -34.02 -27.19 -3.68
N VAL A 49 -32.91 -27.32 -4.39
CA VAL A 49 -32.52 -26.42 -5.47
C VAL A 49 -32.64 -27.18 -6.79
N CYS A 50 -33.74 -27.02 -7.51
CA CYS A 50 -33.95 -27.69 -8.81
C CYS A 50 -32.95 -27.17 -9.84
N ASN A 51 -32.94 -25.84 -10.03
CA ASN A 51 -31.92 -25.13 -10.78
C ASN A 51 -31.37 -23.98 -9.92
N VAL A 52 -30.19 -23.47 -10.25
CA VAL A 52 -29.74 -22.19 -9.71
C VAL A 52 -30.03 -21.12 -10.73
N MET A 53 -31.22 -20.51 -10.61
CA MET A 53 -31.44 -19.17 -11.16
C MET A 53 -30.77 -18.18 -10.19
N SER A 54 -29.56 -17.74 -10.51
CA SER A 54 -28.84 -16.73 -9.72
C SER A 54 -29.75 -15.49 -9.53
N PRO A 55 -30.09 -15.07 -8.30
CA PRO A 55 -31.09 -14.03 -8.06
C PRO A 55 -30.51 -12.67 -8.47
N GLU A 56 -31.12 -12.02 -9.47
CA GLU A 56 -30.81 -10.66 -9.97
C GLU A 56 -29.34 -10.34 -10.28
N THR A 57 -28.43 -11.30 -10.15
CA THR A 57 -27.04 -11.19 -10.50
C THR A 57 -26.84 -11.69 -11.92
N ARG A 58 -26.74 -10.74 -12.85
CA ARG A 58 -26.50 -11.06 -14.25
C ARG A 58 -24.99 -11.19 -14.46
N LYS A 59 -24.59 -12.08 -15.37
CA LYS A 59 -23.23 -12.00 -15.91
C LYS A 59 -23.11 -10.66 -16.62
N VAL A 60 -21.98 -9.98 -16.43
CA VAL A 60 -21.66 -8.81 -17.27
C VAL A 60 -21.79 -9.23 -18.74
N LYS A 61 -22.60 -8.51 -19.50
CA LYS A 61 -22.78 -8.77 -20.93
C LYS A 61 -21.58 -8.16 -21.67
N GLY A 62 -20.76 -9.00 -22.29
CA GLY A 62 -19.55 -8.57 -23.00
C GLY A 62 -18.76 -9.72 -23.64
N GLU A 63 -17.66 -9.39 -24.31
CA GLU A 63 -16.75 -10.35 -24.95
C GLU A 63 -15.62 -10.70 -23.98
N GLY A 64 -15.37 -11.97 -23.65
CA GLY A 64 -14.22 -12.34 -22.78
C GLY A 64 -14.39 -13.63 -21.97
N GLY A 65 -13.32 -14.08 -21.30
CA GLY A 65 -13.30 -15.36 -20.57
C GLY A 65 -13.66 -15.26 -19.07
N PHE A 66 -13.61 -14.06 -18.49
CA PHE A 66 -13.79 -13.83 -17.06
C PHE A 66 -15.12 -13.11 -16.79
N HIS A 67 -16.24 -13.83 -16.95
CA HIS A 67 -17.56 -13.29 -16.66
C HIS A 67 -17.82 -13.28 -15.15
N GLN A 68 -17.62 -12.12 -14.51
CA GLN A 68 -18.00 -11.92 -13.12
C GLN A 68 -19.53 -11.80 -12.98
N TYR A 69 -20.06 -12.28 -11.86
CA TYR A 69 -21.45 -12.09 -11.48
C TYR A 69 -21.58 -10.75 -10.75
N THR A 70 -22.68 -10.04 -10.99
CA THR A 70 -22.95 -8.76 -10.34
C THR A 70 -24.44 -8.49 -10.23
N ARG A 71 -24.88 -7.87 -9.14
CA ARG A 71 -26.27 -7.43 -8.95
C ARG A 71 -26.61 -6.15 -9.72
N TYR A 72 -25.61 -5.50 -10.33
CA TYR A 72 -25.81 -4.30 -11.14
C TYR A 72 -26.03 -4.65 -12.60
N ASP A 73 -26.75 -3.77 -13.31
CA ASP A 73 -26.85 -3.85 -14.76
C ASP A 73 -25.62 -3.17 -15.37
N ILE A 74 -24.72 -3.97 -15.92
CA ILE A 74 -23.43 -3.50 -16.47
C ILE A 74 -23.37 -3.77 -17.98
N HIS A 75 -23.04 -2.72 -18.74
CA HIS A 75 -22.65 -2.81 -20.14
C HIS A 75 -21.13 -2.71 -20.27
N GLN A 76 -20.50 -3.74 -20.84
CA GLN A 76 -19.06 -3.72 -21.14
C GLN A 76 -18.86 -3.15 -22.56
N HIS A 77 -18.13 -2.04 -22.65
CA HIS A 77 -17.85 -1.34 -23.91
C HIS A 77 -16.58 -1.86 -24.57
N CYS A 78 -15.57 -2.19 -23.78
CA CYS A 78 -14.29 -2.70 -24.26
C CYS A 78 -13.78 -3.80 -23.35
N TYR A 79 -13.06 -4.76 -23.92
CA TYR A 79 -12.38 -5.82 -23.20
C TYR A 79 -11.17 -6.29 -24.00
N ALA A 80 -10.10 -6.63 -23.29
CA ALA A 80 -9.21 -7.68 -23.76
C ALA A 80 -8.65 -8.47 -22.57
N GLY A 81 -7.98 -9.59 -22.85
CA GLY A 81 -7.45 -10.42 -21.77
C GLY A 81 -6.72 -11.68 -22.22
N GLY A 82 -6.28 -12.43 -21.21
CA GLY A 82 -5.54 -13.68 -21.31
C GLY A 82 -5.33 -14.27 -19.91
N ARG A 83 -4.12 -14.10 -19.34
CA ARG A 83 -3.88 -14.43 -17.93
C ARG A 83 -4.49 -13.40 -16.97
N GLY A 84 -4.47 -12.12 -17.33
CA GLY A 84 -5.23 -11.04 -16.70
C GLY A 84 -6.23 -10.41 -17.68
N TYR A 85 -6.91 -9.35 -17.28
CA TYR A 85 -7.87 -8.64 -18.12
C TYR A 85 -7.94 -7.15 -17.77
N ILE A 86 -8.41 -6.35 -18.72
CA ILE A 86 -8.87 -4.98 -18.48
C ILE A 86 -10.11 -4.74 -19.32
N GLU A 87 -11.04 -4.00 -18.76
CA GLU A 87 -12.37 -3.78 -19.31
C GLU A 87 -12.88 -2.38 -19.02
N VAL A 88 -13.70 -1.86 -19.92
CA VAL A 88 -14.42 -0.60 -19.76
C VAL A 88 -15.88 -0.92 -19.50
N LEU A 89 -16.39 -0.50 -18.34
CA LEU A 89 -17.72 -0.81 -17.84
C LEU A 89 -18.56 0.46 -17.70
N GLU A 90 -19.81 0.34 -18.11
CA GLU A 90 -20.87 1.29 -17.79
C GLU A 90 -21.91 0.61 -16.89
N ILE A 91 -21.95 1.02 -15.63
CA ILE A 91 -22.88 0.54 -14.62
C ILE A 91 -24.12 1.44 -14.67
N LYS A 92 -25.27 0.86 -15.02
CA LYS A 92 -26.54 1.57 -15.05
C LYS A 92 -27.05 1.78 -13.63
N ASN A 93 -27.47 3.02 -13.33
CA ASN A 93 -27.98 3.43 -12.02
C ASN A 93 -27.05 3.03 -10.87
N PRO A 94 -25.78 3.53 -10.85
CA PRO A 94 -24.86 3.24 -9.76
C PRO A 94 -25.44 3.74 -8.42
N PRO A 95 -25.07 3.12 -7.28
CA PRO A 95 -25.45 3.62 -5.96
C PRO A 95 -25.10 5.09 -5.78
N GLU A 96 -25.85 5.79 -4.92
CA GLU A 96 -25.61 7.21 -4.64
C GLU A 96 -24.14 7.46 -4.24
N GLY A 97 -23.55 8.51 -4.81
CA GLY A 97 -22.15 8.86 -4.59
C GLY A 97 -21.13 8.05 -5.40
N ARG A 98 -21.55 7.07 -6.21
CA ARG A 98 -20.65 6.27 -7.05
C ARG A 98 -20.68 6.67 -8.52
N CYS A 99 -19.55 6.43 -9.19
CA CYS A 99 -19.43 6.61 -10.63
C CYS A 99 -19.88 5.35 -11.38
N GLY A 100 -20.60 5.53 -12.49
CA GLY A 100 -20.99 4.42 -13.37
C GLY A 100 -19.99 4.08 -14.47
N PHE A 101 -18.99 4.93 -14.72
CA PHE A 101 -18.03 4.76 -15.82
C PHE A 101 -16.68 4.31 -15.27
N ILE A 102 -16.34 3.05 -15.50
CA ILE A 102 -15.25 2.37 -14.83
C ILE A 102 -14.29 1.76 -15.86
N ILE A 103 -12.99 1.88 -15.62
CA ILE A 103 -12.00 0.94 -16.19
C ILE A 103 -11.57 0.02 -15.05
N ASN A 104 -11.78 -1.28 -15.21
CA ASN A 104 -11.36 -2.29 -14.25
C ASN A 104 -10.21 -3.11 -14.84
N GLU A 105 -9.12 -3.26 -14.11
CA GLU A 105 -7.95 -4.02 -14.52
C GLU A 105 -7.57 -5.04 -13.45
N TYR A 106 -7.42 -6.30 -13.89
CA TYR A 106 -6.96 -7.41 -13.09
C TYR A 106 -5.71 -8.02 -13.72
N LYS A 107 -4.61 -8.03 -12.96
CA LYS A 107 -3.36 -8.68 -13.35
C LYS A 107 -2.99 -9.74 -12.32
N PRO A 108 -2.95 -11.03 -12.68
CA PRO A 108 -2.45 -12.05 -11.78
C PRO A 108 -1.02 -11.72 -11.38
N TYR A 109 -0.74 -11.80 -10.08
CA TYR A 109 0.59 -11.52 -9.50
C TYR A 109 1.03 -10.05 -9.52
N ASP A 110 0.15 -9.13 -9.91
CA ASP A 110 0.33 -7.68 -9.78
C ASP A 110 -0.93 -7.09 -9.12
N ARG A 111 -1.10 -5.77 -9.17
CA ARG A 111 -2.24 -5.08 -8.56
C ARG A 111 -3.48 -5.17 -9.43
N SER A 112 -4.61 -5.48 -8.79
CA SER A 112 -5.95 -5.26 -9.35
C SER A 112 -6.46 -3.90 -8.91
N PHE A 113 -7.04 -3.12 -9.81
CA PHE A 113 -7.55 -1.79 -9.49
C PHE A 113 -8.69 -1.42 -10.44
N PHE A 114 -9.45 -0.40 -10.07
CA PHE A 114 -10.34 0.27 -11.01
C PHE A 114 -10.13 1.78 -10.98
N THR A 115 -10.52 2.44 -12.07
CA THR A 115 -10.56 3.90 -12.16
C THR A 115 -11.96 4.37 -12.49
N GLU A 116 -12.33 5.52 -11.96
CA GLU A 116 -13.63 6.16 -12.19
C GLU A 116 -13.48 7.37 -13.12
N TRP A 117 -14.45 7.54 -14.01
CA TRP A 117 -14.40 8.53 -15.09
C TRP A 117 -15.66 9.40 -15.13
N ASN A 118 -15.54 10.64 -15.60
CA ASN A 118 -16.68 11.55 -15.72
C ASN A 118 -17.66 11.10 -16.81
N LYS A 119 -17.15 10.50 -17.88
CA LYS A 119 -17.93 10.01 -19.02
C LYS A 119 -17.38 8.68 -19.54
N ILE A 120 -18.22 7.94 -20.26
CA ILE A 120 -17.81 6.68 -20.87
C ILE A 120 -16.80 6.89 -22.00
N GLU A 121 -16.92 7.98 -22.76
CA GLU A 121 -16.00 8.30 -23.87
C GLU A 121 -14.58 8.58 -23.37
N ASP A 122 -14.45 9.21 -22.20
CA ASP A 122 -13.16 9.46 -21.56
C ASP A 122 -12.51 8.13 -21.15
N ALA A 123 -13.29 7.21 -20.58
CA ALA A 123 -12.83 5.88 -20.19
C ALA A 123 -12.39 5.02 -21.39
N VAL A 124 -13.17 5.03 -22.48
CA VAL A 124 -12.82 4.33 -23.74
C VAL A 124 -11.53 4.91 -24.33
N THR A 125 -11.40 6.24 -24.38
CA THR A 125 -10.19 6.90 -24.88
C THR A 125 -8.96 6.53 -24.05
N ALA A 126 -9.09 6.50 -22.72
CA ALA A 126 -8.01 6.11 -21.82
C ALA A 126 -7.63 4.64 -21.98
N TYR A 127 -8.60 3.75 -22.15
CA TYR A 127 -8.38 2.33 -22.43
C TYR A 127 -7.55 2.12 -23.70
N ASP A 128 -7.95 2.75 -24.82
CA ASP A 128 -7.27 2.62 -26.11
C ASP A 128 -5.82 3.14 -26.06
N SER A 129 -5.58 4.17 -25.25
CA SER A 129 -4.28 4.84 -25.14
C SER A 129 -3.29 4.13 -24.20
N LEU A 130 -3.78 3.31 -23.26
CA LEU A 130 -2.99 2.84 -22.12
C LEU A 130 -2.90 1.31 -21.99
N TRP A 131 -3.55 0.57 -22.88
CA TRP A 131 -3.45 -0.88 -22.91
C TRP A 131 -1.98 -1.36 -22.94
N GLY A 132 -1.53 -2.04 -21.87
CA GLY A 132 -0.18 -2.60 -21.76
C GLY A 132 0.90 -1.68 -21.19
N SER A 133 0.55 -0.45 -20.78
CA SER A 133 1.50 0.49 -20.18
C SER A 133 1.80 0.16 -18.71
N CYS A 134 3.07 0.19 -18.33
CA CYS A 134 3.53 0.07 -16.94
C CYS A 134 3.58 1.47 -16.30
N GLY A 135 2.55 1.89 -15.56
CA GLY A 135 2.63 3.17 -14.82
C GLY A 135 1.31 3.87 -14.50
N ASN A 136 0.24 3.11 -14.28
CA ASN A 136 -1.14 3.60 -14.22
C ASN A 136 -1.36 4.75 -13.20
N ASP A 137 -0.69 4.73 -12.05
CA ASP A 137 -0.75 5.79 -11.01
C ASP A 137 -0.31 7.17 -11.49
N LYS A 138 0.58 7.25 -12.47
CA LYS A 138 1.13 8.52 -12.97
C LYS A 138 0.47 8.96 -14.27
N THR A 139 -0.26 8.07 -14.90
CA THR A 139 -0.75 8.26 -16.26
C THR A 139 -2.25 8.58 -16.25
N PHE A 140 -3.08 7.78 -15.58
CA PHE A 140 -4.52 8.06 -15.50
C PHE A 140 -4.85 9.44 -14.93
N PRO A 141 -4.18 9.95 -13.86
CA PRO A 141 -4.48 11.28 -13.33
C PRO A 141 -4.21 12.45 -14.28
N LYS A 142 -3.57 12.21 -15.43
CA LYS A 142 -3.28 13.22 -16.44
C LYS A 142 -4.26 13.22 -17.61
N ILE A 143 -5.20 12.27 -17.63
CA ILE A 143 -6.19 12.15 -18.69
C ILE A 143 -7.45 12.89 -18.27
N ASP A 144 -8.00 13.68 -19.19
CA ASP A 144 -9.25 14.39 -18.98
C ASP A 144 -10.38 13.41 -18.63
N GLY A 145 -11.23 13.81 -17.68
CA GLY A 145 -12.32 12.98 -17.22
C GLY A 145 -11.96 12.00 -16.10
N PHE A 146 -10.68 11.79 -15.78
CA PHE A 146 -10.30 10.96 -14.63
C PHE A 146 -10.82 11.53 -13.31
N LYS A 147 -11.41 10.70 -12.47
CA LYS A 147 -11.89 11.07 -11.13
C LYS A 147 -10.98 10.54 -10.03
N ARG A 148 -10.77 9.22 -10.01
CA ARG A 148 -9.95 8.55 -9.01
C ARG A 148 -9.53 7.15 -9.44
N LEU A 149 -8.51 6.63 -8.76
CA LEU A 149 -8.01 5.27 -8.87
C LEU A 149 -8.20 4.59 -7.51
N VAL A 150 -8.69 3.35 -7.54
CA VAL A 150 -8.93 2.53 -6.35
C VAL A 150 -8.24 1.19 -6.50
N TYR A 151 -7.35 0.88 -5.57
CA TYR A 151 -6.70 -0.42 -5.48
C TYR A 151 -7.60 -1.46 -4.83
N CYS A 152 -7.83 -2.56 -5.53
CA CYS A 152 -8.67 -3.66 -5.07
C CYS A 152 -7.83 -4.88 -4.69
N ASN A 153 -6.77 -5.16 -5.44
CA ASN A 153 -5.94 -6.37 -5.32
C ASN A 153 -6.79 -7.65 -5.20
N GLU A 154 -6.94 -8.18 -3.97
CA GLU A 154 -7.67 -9.41 -3.64
C GLU A 154 -9.12 -9.15 -3.18
N LEU A 155 -9.49 -7.89 -2.95
CA LEU A 155 -10.85 -7.49 -2.62
C LEU A 155 -11.70 -7.37 -3.89
N THR A 156 -12.96 -7.80 -3.80
CA THR A 156 -13.93 -7.66 -4.89
C THR A 156 -14.39 -6.19 -4.96
N PRO A 157 -14.29 -5.52 -6.12
CA PRO A 157 -14.84 -4.18 -6.30
C PRO A 157 -16.35 -4.13 -6.04
N TRP A 158 -16.85 -3.00 -5.55
CA TRP A 158 -18.27 -2.85 -5.20
C TRP A 158 -19.24 -3.20 -6.33
N PHE A 159 -18.86 -2.92 -7.58
CA PHE A 159 -19.69 -3.19 -8.77
C PHE A 159 -19.73 -4.66 -9.15
N TYR A 160 -18.99 -5.51 -8.45
CA TYR A 160 -19.06 -6.96 -8.51
C TYR A 160 -19.72 -7.59 -7.28
N ALA A 161 -20.41 -6.79 -6.45
CA ALA A 161 -21.24 -7.33 -5.38
C ALA A 161 -22.32 -8.27 -5.94
N VAL A 162 -22.50 -9.41 -5.30
CA VAL A 162 -23.54 -10.39 -5.65
C VAL A 162 -24.60 -10.50 -4.56
N GLY A 163 -25.87 -10.63 -4.97
CA GLY A 163 -27.01 -10.74 -4.05
C GLY A 163 -27.01 -9.63 -2.99
N GLU A 164 -27.08 -10.04 -1.73
CA GLU A 164 -27.13 -9.16 -0.56
C GLU A 164 -25.75 -8.87 0.05
N GLU A 165 -24.65 -9.01 -0.71
CA GLU A 165 -23.33 -8.61 -0.22
C GLU A 165 -23.33 -7.13 0.19
N GLU A 166 -22.83 -6.87 1.40
CA GLU A 166 -22.68 -5.52 1.93
C GLU A 166 -21.60 -4.79 1.12
N ILE A 167 -21.76 -3.47 0.94
CA ILE A 167 -20.69 -2.65 0.36
C ILE A 167 -20.06 -1.83 1.47
N ILE A 168 -18.76 -1.99 1.66
CA ILE A 168 -17.98 -1.19 2.62
C ILE A 168 -16.90 -0.45 1.84
N GLY A 169 -17.01 0.88 1.80
CA GLY A 169 -16.12 1.72 0.99
C GLY A 169 -16.24 1.35 -0.49
N ASP A 170 -15.15 0.96 -1.13
CA ASP A 170 -15.11 0.63 -2.57
C ASP A 170 -15.24 -0.86 -2.88
N TYR A 171 -15.54 -1.68 -1.86
CA TYR A 171 -15.47 -3.13 -1.96
C TYR A 171 -16.81 -3.79 -1.66
N ALA A 172 -17.14 -4.82 -2.42
CA ALA A 172 -18.14 -5.80 -2.04
C ALA A 172 -17.56 -6.64 -0.92
N PHE A 173 -18.35 -6.87 0.13
CA PHE A 173 -17.88 -7.46 1.36
C PHE A 173 -18.35 -8.91 1.46
N PRO A 174 -17.45 -9.89 1.27
CA PRO A 174 -17.83 -11.27 1.31
C PRO A 174 -18.33 -11.68 2.70
N GLN A 175 -19.38 -12.49 2.77
CA GLN A 175 -19.90 -13.00 4.06
C GLN A 175 -18.79 -13.67 4.89
N GLY A 176 -18.85 -13.46 6.21
CA GLY A 176 -17.96 -14.06 7.20
C GLY A 176 -16.62 -13.36 7.42
N LEU A 177 -16.32 -12.22 6.76
CA LEU A 177 -15.05 -11.51 6.99
C LEU A 177 -14.91 -10.93 8.41
N GLN A 178 -16.02 -10.68 9.10
CA GLN A 178 -16.01 -10.17 10.48
C GLN A 178 -15.94 -11.27 11.54
N ASP A 179 -16.07 -12.54 11.14
CA ASP A 179 -16.16 -13.66 12.07
C ASP A 179 -14.84 -13.92 12.80
N ASP A 180 -13.71 -13.41 12.28
CA ASP A 180 -12.42 -13.55 12.94
C ASP A 180 -12.41 -12.74 14.25
N PRO A 181 -12.05 -13.36 15.39
CA PRO A 181 -12.09 -12.69 16.69
C PRO A 181 -10.98 -11.64 16.87
N VAL A 182 -9.89 -11.76 16.12
CA VAL A 182 -8.75 -10.85 16.17
C VAL A 182 -8.90 -9.80 15.08
N TYR A 183 -9.00 -10.23 13.84
CA TYR A 183 -8.98 -9.40 12.63
C TYR A 183 -10.38 -8.92 12.25
N ARG A 184 -10.88 -7.95 13.02
CA ARG A 184 -12.19 -7.35 12.83
C ARG A 184 -12.09 -6.01 12.11
N ILE A 185 -13.14 -5.67 11.37
CA ILE A 185 -13.24 -4.39 10.66
C ILE A 185 -12.97 -3.21 11.62
N GLY A 186 -12.22 -2.23 11.13
CA GLY A 186 -11.95 -0.98 11.84
C GLY A 186 -10.85 -1.09 12.89
N LYS A 187 -10.43 -2.30 13.28
CA LYS A 187 -9.27 -2.47 14.17
C LYS A 187 -7.98 -2.13 13.44
N LYS A 188 -7.10 -1.38 14.09
CA LYS A 188 -5.79 -1.02 13.54
C LYS A 188 -4.73 -2.05 13.89
N PHE A 189 -3.87 -2.34 12.93
CA PHE A 189 -2.76 -3.28 13.06
C PHE A 189 -1.46 -2.66 12.59
N ILE A 190 -0.36 -3.05 13.23
CA ILE A 190 0.98 -2.83 12.71
C ILE A 190 1.29 -3.97 11.75
N VAL A 191 1.53 -3.61 10.50
CA VAL A 191 1.78 -4.52 9.38
C VAL A 191 3.12 -4.19 8.78
N TYR A 192 4.01 -5.18 8.66
CA TYR A 192 5.29 -4.98 7.99
C TYR A 192 5.08 -4.89 6.48
N ASP A 193 5.44 -3.76 5.88
CA ASP A 193 5.37 -3.58 4.44
C ASP A 193 6.61 -4.19 3.79
N THR A 194 6.40 -5.21 2.94
CA THR A 194 7.49 -5.92 2.29
C THR A 194 8.11 -5.13 1.15
N VAL A 195 7.41 -4.13 0.59
CA VAL A 195 7.92 -3.23 -0.45
C VAL A 195 8.78 -2.17 0.20
N ASP A 196 8.22 -1.46 1.18
CA ASP A 196 8.88 -0.31 1.78
C ASP A 196 9.86 -0.68 2.91
N LYS A 197 9.85 -1.94 3.35
CA LYS A 197 10.72 -2.50 4.39
C LYS A 197 10.59 -1.84 5.77
N PHE A 198 9.44 -1.24 6.07
CA PHE A 198 9.11 -0.74 7.40
C PHE A 198 7.66 -1.05 7.78
N SER A 199 7.35 -0.94 9.07
CA SER A 199 6.01 -1.22 9.57
C SER A 199 5.07 -0.02 9.38
N LYS A 200 3.87 -0.29 8.91
CA LYS A 200 2.79 0.69 8.72
C LYS A 200 1.59 0.33 9.57
N ILE A 201 0.81 1.33 9.94
CA ILE A 201 -0.51 1.12 10.49
C ILE A 201 -1.47 0.90 9.33
N LYS A 202 -2.25 -0.17 9.41
CA LYS A 202 -3.34 -0.45 8.48
C LYS A 202 -4.62 -0.72 9.26
N THR A 203 -5.74 -0.32 8.68
CA THR A 203 -7.05 -0.65 9.22
C THR A 203 -7.47 -2.00 8.66
N CYS A 204 -7.83 -2.93 9.55
CA CYS A 204 -8.31 -4.23 9.14
C CYS A 204 -9.67 -4.10 8.46
N MET A 205 -9.79 -4.73 7.30
CA MET A 205 -11.04 -4.89 6.54
C MET A 205 -11.63 -6.28 6.76
N GLY A 206 -11.19 -7.04 7.77
CA GLY A 206 -11.65 -8.40 8.07
C GLY A 206 -10.69 -9.50 7.60
N ALA A 207 -11.04 -10.75 7.89
CA ALA A 207 -10.23 -11.91 7.53
C ALA A 207 -11.05 -13.13 7.13
N ARG A 208 -10.45 -14.00 6.31
CA ARG A 208 -10.98 -15.31 5.95
C ARG A 208 -10.01 -16.41 6.35
N VAL A 209 -10.53 -17.45 6.98
CA VAL A 209 -9.77 -18.66 7.32
C VAL A 209 -10.17 -19.78 6.38
N PHE A 210 -9.23 -20.22 5.55
CA PHE A 210 -9.40 -21.35 4.66
C PHE A 210 -8.78 -22.60 5.27
N LEU A 211 -9.43 -23.75 5.08
CA LEU A 211 -8.80 -25.05 5.28
C LEU A 211 -8.09 -25.45 3.99
N SER A 212 -6.81 -25.76 4.09
CA SER A 212 -6.10 -26.49 3.04
C SER A 212 -5.77 -27.90 3.53
N LYS A 213 -5.80 -28.86 2.61
CA LYS A 213 -5.21 -30.17 2.82
C LYS A 213 -3.85 -30.18 2.15
N ASP A 214 -2.85 -30.68 2.86
CA ASP A 214 -1.54 -30.90 2.28
C ASP A 214 -1.67 -31.91 1.12
N ALA A 215 -1.20 -31.54 -0.07
CA ALA A 215 -1.29 -32.38 -1.26
C ALA A 215 -0.52 -33.70 -1.11
N GLN A 216 0.53 -33.71 -0.28
CA GLN A 216 1.39 -34.87 -0.03
C GLN A 216 0.92 -35.66 1.20
N ASN A 217 0.13 -35.03 2.08
CA ASN A 217 -0.47 -35.68 3.24
C ASN A 217 -1.92 -35.21 3.45
N PRO A 218 -2.91 -35.85 2.81
CA PRO A 218 -4.32 -35.44 2.88
C PRO A 218 -4.93 -35.43 4.29
N HIS A 219 -4.30 -36.11 5.25
CA HIS A 219 -4.70 -36.10 6.66
C HIS A 219 -4.21 -34.85 7.42
N ARG A 220 -3.25 -34.12 6.86
CA ARG A 220 -2.76 -32.86 7.41
C ARG A 220 -3.62 -31.71 6.88
N VAL A 221 -4.50 -31.21 7.73
CA VAL A 221 -5.28 -30.00 7.48
C VAL A 221 -4.54 -28.79 8.06
N SER A 222 -4.28 -27.79 7.22
CA SER A 222 -3.70 -26.51 7.65
C SER A 222 -4.76 -25.42 7.56
N HIS A 223 -4.72 -24.49 8.51
CA HIS A 223 -5.55 -23.29 8.48
C HIS A 223 -4.72 -22.16 7.87
N HIS A 224 -5.29 -21.44 6.92
CA HIS A 224 -4.64 -20.36 6.23
C HIS A 224 -5.50 -19.12 6.34
N ARG A 225 -4.94 -18.05 6.88
CA ARG A 225 -5.67 -16.82 7.13
C ARG A 225 -5.27 -15.78 6.10
N PHE A 226 -6.25 -15.24 5.39
CA PHE A 226 -6.10 -14.03 4.61
C PHE A 226 -6.68 -12.88 5.41
N VAL A 227 -5.86 -11.87 5.70
CA VAL A 227 -6.29 -10.64 6.36
C VAL A 227 -6.24 -9.50 5.35
N TYR A 228 -7.34 -8.79 5.19
CA TYR A 228 -7.47 -7.72 4.22
C TYR A 228 -7.30 -6.37 4.91
N TRP A 229 -6.65 -5.43 4.22
CA TRP A 229 -6.34 -4.10 4.73
C TRP A 229 -7.06 -3.01 3.94
N ASP A 230 -7.19 -1.83 4.53
CA ASP A 230 -7.88 -0.65 3.98
C ASP A 230 -7.20 -0.06 2.74
N ASP A 231 -5.91 -0.33 2.55
CA ASP A 231 -5.19 0.00 1.31
C ASP A 231 -5.35 -1.06 0.20
N GLY A 232 -6.25 -2.03 0.41
CA GLY A 232 -6.53 -3.14 -0.48
C GLY A 232 -5.46 -4.24 -0.44
N SER A 233 -4.37 -4.11 0.31
CA SER A 233 -3.37 -5.18 0.43
C SER A 233 -3.89 -6.34 1.30
N MET A 234 -3.20 -7.49 1.22
CA MET A 234 -3.57 -8.69 1.97
C MET A 234 -2.34 -9.29 2.65
N TYR A 235 -2.51 -9.73 3.90
CA TYR A 235 -1.57 -10.62 4.58
C TYR A 235 -2.00 -12.08 4.41
N ASP A 236 -1.09 -12.93 3.90
CA ASP A 236 -1.29 -14.36 3.74
C ASP A 236 -0.53 -15.16 4.82
N GLY A 237 -1.25 -15.68 5.80
CA GLY A 237 -0.72 -16.50 6.88
C GLY A 237 -0.17 -17.87 6.47
N ARG A 238 -0.21 -18.26 5.19
CA ARG A 238 0.47 -19.47 4.66
C ARG A 238 1.98 -19.37 4.70
N TYR A 239 2.51 -18.17 4.52
CA TYR A 239 3.93 -17.95 4.47
C TYR A 239 4.46 -17.82 5.90
N CYS A 240 4.68 -18.97 6.54
CA CYS A 240 5.20 -19.15 7.90
C CYS A 240 6.60 -18.52 8.14
N TYR A 241 7.12 -17.72 7.21
CA TYR A 241 8.45 -17.13 7.21
C TYR A 241 8.46 -15.63 7.49
N GLU A 242 7.30 -14.99 7.65
CA GLU A 242 7.29 -13.59 8.05
C GLU A 242 7.66 -13.46 9.53
N LYS A 243 8.85 -12.91 9.78
CA LYS A 243 9.33 -12.54 11.13
C LYS A 243 8.40 -11.56 11.86
N HIS A 244 7.45 -10.95 11.16
CA HIS A 244 6.63 -9.84 11.62
C HIS A 244 5.15 -10.02 11.25
N PRO A 245 4.43 -10.97 11.87
CA PRO A 245 3.00 -11.12 11.64
C PRO A 245 2.23 -9.84 12.05
N PRO A 246 1.11 -9.52 11.38
CA PRO A 246 0.28 -8.39 11.76
C PRO A 246 -0.18 -8.51 13.20
N ARG A 247 0.06 -7.46 13.98
CA ARG A 247 -0.34 -7.39 15.39
C ARG A 247 -1.23 -6.18 15.65
N PRO A 248 -2.20 -6.26 16.57
CA PRO A 248 -2.99 -5.10 16.96
C PRO A 248 -2.08 -3.94 17.44
N VAL A 249 -2.49 -2.72 17.12
CA VAL A 249 -1.88 -1.51 17.67
C VAL A 249 -2.29 -1.40 19.14
N ASN A 250 -1.33 -1.27 20.06
CA ASN A 250 -1.64 -0.99 21.46
C ASN A 250 -1.90 0.51 21.65
N GLU A 251 -2.59 0.84 22.74
CA GLU A 251 -2.75 2.23 23.17
C GLU A 251 -1.37 2.91 23.26
N ASN A 252 -1.22 4.05 22.57
CA ASN A 252 0.02 4.84 22.45
C ASN A 252 1.10 4.35 21.47
N GLU A 253 0.86 3.32 20.66
CA GLU A 253 1.81 2.91 19.61
C GLU A 253 1.52 3.54 18.24
N GLU A 254 0.35 4.12 18.05
CA GLU A 254 -0.09 4.67 16.76
C GLU A 254 0.87 5.78 16.28
N TRP A 255 1.02 6.84 17.08
CA TRP A 255 1.91 7.96 16.75
C TRP A 255 3.39 7.53 16.59
N ILE A 256 3.83 6.50 17.34
CA ILE A 256 5.21 5.98 17.26
C ILE A 256 5.46 5.37 15.88
N THR A 257 4.52 4.54 15.42
CA THR A 257 4.65 3.84 14.15
C THR A 257 4.56 4.81 12.98
N GLU A 258 3.66 5.81 13.07
CA GLU A 258 3.57 6.89 12.09
C GLU A 258 4.85 7.72 12.02
N ALA A 259 5.41 8.11 13.18
CA ALA A 259 6.66 8.86 13.25
C ALA A 259 7.84 8.07 12.66
N ILE A 260 7.92 6.76 12.92
CA ILE A 260 8.94 5.89 12.32
C ILE A 260 8.77 5.83 10.79
N GLY A 261 7.54 5.65 10.30
CA GLY A 261 7.26 5.63 8.86
C GLY A 261 7.65 6.94 8.17
N ASP A 262 7.33 8.08 8.78
CA ASP A 262 7.70 9.39 8.26
C ASP A 262 9.21 9.65 8.30
N PHE A 263 9.90 9.12 9.31
CA PHE A 263 11.36 9.14 9.35
C PHE A 263 11.98 8.29 8.22
N TYR A 264 11.45 7.10 7.93
CA TYR A 264 11.92 6.30 6.79
C TYR A 264 11.68 7.00 5.44
N ARG A 265 10.52 7.63 5.25
CA ARG A 265 10.21 8.44 4.06
C ARG A 265 11.12 9.66 3.92
N LEU A 266 11.50 10.25 5.06
CA LEU A 266 12.52 11.30 5.08
C LEU A 266 13.85 10.71 4.55
N LEU A 267 14.31 9.58 5.11
CA LEU A 267 15.57 8.94 4.70
C LEU A 267 15.58 8.45 3.23
N SER A 268 14.44 8.03 2.69
CA SER A 268 14.32 7.63 1.27
C SER A 268 14.25 8.82 0.31
N GLY A 269 14.05 10.04 0.83
CA GLY A 269 13.90 11.26 0.04
C GLY A 269 12.47 11.50 -0.49
N GLU A 270 11.50 10.68 -0.11
CA GLU A 270 10.07 10.91 -0.39
C GLU A 270 9.51 12.11 0.38
N LYS A 271 10.06 12.39 1.56
CA LYS A 271 9.79 13.60 2.35
C LYS A 271 11.08 14.39 2.56
N THR A 272 10.96 15.72 2.63
CA THR A 272 12.06 16.63 2.98
C THR A 272 12.04 17.01 4.47
N SER A 273 10.88 16.82 5.13
CA SER A 273 10.68 17.05 6.55
C SER A 273 9.47 16.27 7.09
N PHE A 274 9.42 16.04 8.39
CA PHE A 274 8.24 15.55 9.11
C PHE A 274 8.13 16.21 10.49
N SER A 275 6.94 16.15 11.09
CA SER A 275 6.65 16.71 12.41
C SER A 275 5.84 15.74 13.26
N VAL A 276 6.16 15.63 14.54
CA VAL A 276 5.42 14.84 15.55
C VAL A 276 4.97 15.79 16.64
N LYS A 277 3.65 15.89 16.85
CA LYS A 277 3.07 16.70 17.93
C LYS A 277 2.85 15.81 19.15
N PHE A 278 3.42 16.20 20.27
CA PHE A 278 3.27 15.50 21.54
C PHE A 278 2.02 15.99 22.27
N THR A 279 1.53 15.16 23.20
CA THR A 279 0.31 15.42 23.98
C THR A 279 0.44 16.63 24.91
N ASN A 280 1.66 17.02 25.27
CA ASN A 280 1.94 18.22 26.05
C ASN A 280 1.96 19.51 25.22
N GLY A 281 1.72 19.42 23.90
CA GLY A 281 1.74 20.55 22.97
C GLY A 281 3.08 20.79 22.28
N ASP A 282 4.15 20.10 22.70
CA ASP A 282 5.47 20.20 22.06
C ASP A 282 5.45 19.60 20.65
N GLU A 283 6.35 20.05 19.80
CA GLU A 283 6.49 19.54 18.43
C GLU A 283 7.94 19.17 18.14
N PHE A 284 8.16 17.91 17.74
CA PHE A 284 9.42 17.49 17.14
C PHE A 284 9.35 17.69 15.63
N VAL A 285 10.36 18.34 15.03
CA VAL A 285 10.44 18.51 13.57
C VAL A 285 11.75 17.93 13.05
N GLY A 286 11.65 16.85 12.27
CA GLY A 286 12.78 16.23 11.57
C GLY A 286 12.95 16.83 10.17
N LYS A 287 14.17 17.27 9.83
CA LYS A 287 14.52 17.81 8.50
C LYS A 287 15.85 17.23 8.02
N ILE A 288 15.94 16.86 6.74
CA ILE A 288 17.24 16.58 6.13
C ILE A 288 17.93 17.90 5.85
N LYS A 289 19.05 18.14 6.53
CA LYS A 289 19.96 19.22 6.16
C LYS A 289 20.86 18.70 5.02
N PRO A 290 20.77 19.26 3.80
CA PRO A 290 21.68 18.85 2.73
C PRO A 290 23.11 19.06 3.19
N ALA A 291 24.01 18.16 2.78
CA ALA A 291 25.42 18.29 3.08
C ALA A 291 25.91 19.67 2.60
N SER A 292 26.47 20.46 3.53
CA SER A 292 27.20 21.66 3.18
C SER A 292 28.28 21.27 2.16
N LYS A 293 28.23 21.82 0.95
CA LYS A 293 29.29 21.62 -0.05
C LYS A 293 30.63 22.20 0.42
N SER A 294 30.59 23.14 1.37
CA SER A 294 31.78 23.75 1.94
C SER A 294 32.38 22.87 3.04
N PRO A 295 33.66 22.50 2.94
CA PRO A 295 34.35 21.73 3.96
C PRO A 295 34.40 22.45 5.31
N CYS A 296 34.09 21.71 6.37
CA CYS A 296 34.07 22.21 7.75
C CYS A 296 35.09 21.50 8.67
N ALA A 297 35.87 20.55 8.16
CA ALA A 297 36.80 19.78 8.98
C ALA A 297 38.12 20.55 9.18
N GLU A 298 38.81 20.33 10.29
CA GLU A 298 40.17 20.84 10.47
C GLU A 298 41.12 20.13 9.49
N GLY A 299 42.00 20.90 8.84
CA GLY A 299 42.94 20.37 7.87
C GLY A 299 43.45 21.40 6.87
N ARG A 300 44.25 20.91 5.93
CA ARG A 300 44.83 21.73 4.85
C ARG A 300 43.97 21.64 3.59
N TYR A 301 43.54 22.78 3.09
CA TYR A 301 42.72 22.88 1.87
C TYR A 301 43.46 23.65 0.79
N ASN A 302 43.45 23.11 -0.44
CA ASN A 302 43.85 23.84 -1.63
C ASN A 302 42.63 24.59 -2.18
N LEU A 303 42.82 25.87 -2.49
CA LEU A 303 41.77 26.81 -2.81
C LEU A 303 42.13 27.59 -4.08
N LYS A 304 41.09 27.98 -4.80
CA LYS A 304 41.12 28.95 -5.88
C LYS A 304 40.18 30.10 -5.52
N VAL A 305 40.74 31.29 -5.34
CA VAL A 305 40.02 32.50 -4.94
C VAL A 305 39.97 33.44 -6.14
N VAL A 306 38.77 33.76 -6.60
CA VAL A 306 38.53 34.77 -7.63
C VAL A 306 38.22 36.08 -6.92
N ILE A 307 39.09 37.07 -7.10
CA ILE A 307 38.91 38.43 -6.58
C ILE A 307 38.14 39.24 -7.62
N LYS A 308 37.30 40.16 -7.14
CA LYS A 308 36.55 41.08 -8.00
C LYS A 308 37.51 41.88 -8.89
N GLY A 309 37.33 41.76 -10.20
CA GLY A 309 38.29 42.23 -11.21
C GLY A 309 38.96 41.11 -12.01
N GLY A 310 38.63 39.85 -11.71
CA GLY A 310 39.03 38.67 -12.49
C GLY A 310 40.40 38.10 -12.13
N GLU A 311 41.07 38.64 -11.11
CA GLU A 311 42.31 38.07 -10.59
C GLU A 311 42.01 36.74 -9.87
N VAL A 312 42.82 35.74 -10.16
CA VAL A 312 42.66 34.38 -9.65
C VAL A 312 43.89 34.02 -8.83
N LEU A 313 43.70 33.79 -7.53
CA LEU A 313 44.73 33.34 -6.61
C LEU A 313 44.55 31.86 -6.30
N GLU A 314 45.61 31.08 -6.46
CA GLU A 314 45.64 29.67 -6.09
C GLU A 314 46.64 29.46 -4.94
N GLY A 315 46.24 28.68 -3.94
CA GLY A 315 47.09 28.45 -2.77
C GLY A 315 46.45 27.49 -1.78
N TYR A 316 47.12 27.27 -0.64
CA TYR A 316 46.59 26.45 0.43
C TYR A 316 46.29 27.26 1.69
N VAL A 317 45.31 26.80 2.46
CA VAL A 317 44.96 27.32 3.79
C VAL A 317 44.93 26.16 4.77
N ASP A 318 45.62 26.33 5.89
CA ASP A 318 45.45 25.50 7.07
C ASP A 318 44.21 26.03 7.81
N PHE A 319 43.10 25.28 7.74
CA PHE A 319 41.82 25.66 8.30
C PHE A 319 41.59 24.99 9.64
N LYS A 320 41.25 25.82 10.64
CA LYS A 320 40.76 25.39 11.95
C LYS A 320 39.39 26.04 12.19
N PRO A 321 38.30 25.25 12.34
CA PRO A 321 36.95 25.79 12.50
C PRO A 321 36.84 26.70 13.72
N LYS A 322 36.22 27.87 13.54
CA LYS A 322 35.89 28.82 14.63
C LYS A 322 34.40 29.15 14.59
N LEU A 323 33.83 29.60 15.71
CA LEU A 323 32.41 29.99 15.82
C LEU A 323 31.99 31.00 14.74
N GLU A 324 32.88 31.95 14.44
CA GLU A 324 32.69 33.03 13.45
C GLU A 324 32.90 32.58 11.99
N ALA A 325 33.57 31.45 11.77
CA ALA A 325 33.90 30.92 10.45
C ALA A 325 33.87 29.39 10.49
N GLN A 326 32.66 28.85 10.39
CA GLN A 326 32.37 27.42 10.55
C GLN A 326 32.78 26.55 9.35
N ASP A 327 33.08 27.18 8.21
CA ASP A 327 33.56 26.53 7.00
C ASP A 327 34.75 27.29 6.38
N VAL A 328 35.56 26.57 5.61
CA VAL A 328 36.79 27.11 5.02
C VAL A 328 36.52 28.27 4.05
N VAL A 329 35.39 28.25 3.34
CA VAL A 329 35.01 29.29 2.38
C VAL A 329 34.75 30.61 3.13
N LYS A 330 33.93 30.57 4.19
CA LYS A 330 33.69 31.74 5.04
C LYS A 330 34.96 32.26 5.70
N ALA A 331 35.83 31.37 6.18
CA ALA A 331 37.09 31.77 6.80
C ALA A 331 37.99 32.55 5.82
N VAL A 332 38.02 32.13 4.56
CA VAL A 332 38.77 32.79 3.49
C VAL A 332 38.14 34.14 3.16
N VAL A 333 36.83 34.19 2.91
CA VAL A 333 36.11 35.45 2.60
C VAL A 333 36.35 36.50 3.70
N VAL A 334 36.14 36.14 4.98
CA VAL A 334 36.34 37.07 6.11
C VAL A 334 37.79 37.56 6.21
N ASN A 335 38.77 36.72 5.88
CA ASN A 335 40.18 37.12 5.92
C ASN A 335 40.53 38.11 4.80
N TYR A 336 39.99 37.92 3.59
CA TYR A 336 40.17 38.85 2.49
C TYR A 336 39.41 40.17 2.71
N GLU A 337 38.19 40.12 3.26
CA GLU A 337 37.42 41.30 3.64
C GLU A 337 38.18 42.15 4.69
N LYS A 338 38.81 41.52 5.69
CA LYS A 338 39.67 42.21 6.67
C LYS A 338 40.87 42.93 6.03
N LYS A 339 41.28 42.51 4.84
CA LYS A 339 42.35 43.14 4.05
C LYS A 339 41.83 44.16 3.04
N GLY A 340 40.52 44.42 3.02
CA GLY A 340 39.87 45.32 2.06
C GLY A 340 39.76 44.73 0.65
N ILE A 341 39.85 43.40 0.50
CA ILE A 341 39.79 42.71 -0.80
C ILE A 341 38.43 42.06 -0.95
N GLU A 342 37.71 42.39 -2.03
CA GLU A 342 36.38 41.84 -2.32
C GLU A 342 36.50 40.53 -3.10
N VAL A 343 36.02 39.43 -2.52
CA VAL A 343 36.08 38.09 -3.09
C VAL A 343 34.81 37.77 -3.86
N GLU A 344 34.94 37.36 -5.12
CA GLU A 344 33.82 36.98 -5.98
C GLU A 344 33.47 35.49 -5.83
N LYS A 345 34.48 34.61 -5.75
CA LYS A 345 34.28 33.17 -5.64
C LYS A 345 35.44 32.52 -4.89
N VAL A 346 35.13 31.55 -4.02
CA VAL A 346 36.12 30.63 -3.43
C VAL A 346 35.76 29.22 -3.83
N GLU A 347 36.70 28.49 -4.41
CA GLU A 347 36.55 27.11 -4.83
C GLU A 347 37.59 26.24 -4.13
N VAL A 348 37.14 25.16 -3.49
CA VAL A 348 38.02 24.19 -2.86
C VAL A 348 38.38 23.12 -3.89
N THR A 349 39.66 23.02 -4.24
CA THR A 349 40.13 22.10 -5.29
C THR A 349 40.53 20.74 -4.74
N SER A 350 41.06 20.68 -3.51
CA SER A 350 41.36 19.44 -2.77
C SER A 350 41.61 19.74 -1.29
N GLY A 351 41.64 18.71 -0.44
CA GLY A 351 41.98 18.89 0.97
C GLY A 351 42.51 17.62 1.64
N ASN A 352 43.46 17.78 2.55
CA ASN A 352 43.95 16.74 3.44
C ASN A 352 43.44 17.07 4.85
N VAL A 353 42.43 16.33 5.30
CA VAL A 353 41.66 16.62 6.51
C VAL A 353 41.88 15.55 7.56
N GLU A 354 41.91 15.95 8.83
CA GLU A 354 41.88 15.00 9.93
C GLU A 354 40.50 14.34 9.96
N ARG A 355 40.44 13.05 9.59
CA ARG A 355 39.19 12.27 9.57
C ARG A 355 38.74 11.99 11.00
N GLY A 356 38.03 12.93 11.61
CA GLY A 356 37.09 12.62 12.69
C GLY A 356 35.97 11.74 12.14
N GLY A 357 35.59 10.68 12.86
CA GLY A 357 34.48 9.80 12.46
C GLY A 357 33.21 10.58 12.11
N LYS A 358 32.36 10.02 11.23
CA LYS A 358 31.07 10.59 10.83
C LYS A 358 30.22 10.92 12.08
N LYS A 359 30.24 12.17 12.53
CA LYS A 359 29.25 12.68 13.47
C LYS A 359 28.02 13.05 12.65
N TRP A 360 26.95 12.27 12.85
CA TRP A 360 25.63 12.63 12.36
C TRP A 360 25.22 13.94 13.04
N ALA A 361 25.08 15.02 12.27
CA ALA A 361 24.53 16.27 12.76
C ALA A 361 23.01 16.19 12.65
N GLY A 362 22.31 16.28 13.79
CA GLY A 362 20.86 16.54 13.80
C GLY A 362 20.03 15.57 14.64
N VAL A 363 20.11 15.69 15.96
CA VAL A 363 18.97 15.52 16.85
C VAL A 363 19.12 16.62 17.90
N PHE A 364 18.31 17.67 17.81
CA PHE A 364 18.25 18.70 18.83
C PHE A 364 16.88 18.66 19.46
N TYR A 365 16.85 18.44 20.78
CA TYR A 365 15.69 18.73 21.60
C TYR A 365 15.59 20.25 21.70
N GLN A 366 14.46 20.80 21.27
CA GLN A 366 14.14 22.20 21.52
C GLN A 366 13.21 22.21 22.74
N PRO A 367 13.68 22.69 23.91
CA PRO A 367 12.86 22.76 25.12
C PRO A 367 11.74 23.79 25.00
#